data_AF-A0A924NW36-F1
#
_entry.id   AF-A0A924NW36-F1
#
_cell.length_a   1.000
_cell.length_b   1.000
_cell.length_c   1.000
_cell.angle_alpha   90.00
_cell.angle_beta   90.00
_cell.angle_gamma   90.00
#
_symmetry.space_group_name_H-M   'P 1'
#
loop_
_entity.id
_entity.type
_entity.pdbx_description
1 polymer ?
#
loop_
_entity_poly.entity_id
_entity_poly.type
_entity_poly.pdbx_seq_one_letter_code
_entity_poly.pdbx_strand_id
1 'polypeptide(L)'
;MYVLVALAVVGPCAAHAKSCSPKDAEAADALADGLDSWAKLGAAVKQYGHCDDGSIAEGNSEAVARLLIDQWKTLPQLSRLVRRDVALKRFVLRHIDATLDTDDLVKIRTSALTSCPDGAALLCTEVLAAATRASQ
;
A
#
# COMPACT_ATOMS: atom_id res chain seq x y z
N MET A 1 39.08 -31.17 33.20
CA MET A 1 38.39 -29.87 33.31
C MET A 1 37.64 -29.65 32.00
N TYR A 2 36.35 -29.99 31.93
CA TYR A 2 35.54 -29.81 30.71
C TYR A 2 35.03 -28.37 30.68
N VAL A 3 35.40 -27.61 29.66
CA VAL A 3 34.86 -26.27 29.41
C VAL A 3 33.56 -26.44 28.61
N LEU A 4 32.43 -26.11 29.23
CA LEU A 4 31.13 -26.02 28.57
C LEU A 4 31.07 -24.68 27.83
N VAL A 5 31.09 -24.72 26.50
CA VAL A 5 30.79 -23.54 25.67
C VAL A 5 29.27 -23.46 25.51
N ALA A 6 28.65 -22.50 26.20
CA ALA A 6 27.23 -22.20 26.05
C ALA A 6 26.98 -21.49 24.72
N LEU A 7 26.32 -22.16 23.76
CA LEU A 7 25.76 -21.50 22.59
C LEU A 7 24.55 -20.67 23.03
N ALA A 8 24.71 -19.34 23.08
CA ALA A 8 23.58 -18.42 23.17
C ALA A 8 22.85 -18.40 21.82
N VAL A 9 21.71 -19.11 21.75
CA VAL A 9 20.79 -19.03 20.62
C VAL A 9 20.10 -17.66 20.67
N VAL A 10 20.56 -16.72 19.86
CA VAL A 10 19.85 -15.47 19.60
C VAL A 10 18.67 -15.81 18.70
N GLY A 11 17.50 -16.07 19.30
CA GLY A 11 16.27 -16.27 18.55
C GLY A 11 15.86 -14.98 17.82
N PRO A 12 15.41 -15.04 16.56
CA PRO A 12 14.87 -13.87 15.89
C PRO A 12 13.65 -13.35 16.66
N CYS A 13 13.59 -12.05 16.91
CA CYS A 13 12.35 -11.40 17.33
C CYS A 13 11.33 -11.59 16.21
N ALA A 14 10.48 -12.61 16.33
CA ALA A 14 9.27 -12.69 15.55
C ALA A 14 8.42 -11.47 15.93
N ALA A 15 8.43 -10.44 15.09
CA ALA A 15 7.43 -9.40 15.17
C ALA A 15 6.07 -10.09 15.01
N HIS A 16 5.32 -10.21 16.12
CA HIS A 16 3.96 -10.74 16.09
C HIS A 16 3.12 -9.78 15.25
N ALA A 17 2.91 -10.12 13.98
CA ALA A 17 1.90 -9.46 13.17
C ALA A 17 0.55 -9.63 13.88
N LYS A 18 -0.18 -8.51 14.05
CA LYS A 18 -1.53 -8.55 14.64
C LYS A 18 -2.39 -9.45 13.76
N SER A 19 -3.10 -10.42 14.35
CA SER A 19 -4.06 -11.23 13.60
C SER A 19 -5.31 -10.41 13.28
N CYS A 20 -5.87 -10.62 12.09
CA CYS A 20 -7.15 -10.03 11.72
C CYS A 20 -8.29 -10.78 12.44
N SER A 21 -9.02 -10.09 13.32
CA SER A 21 -10.23 -10.65 13.93
C SER A 21 -11.41 -10.56 12.95
N PRO A 22 -12.44 -11.41 13.08
CA PRO A 22 -13.64 -11.30 12.23
C PRO A 22 -14.29 -9.91 12.25
N LYS A 23 -14.27 -9.24 13.41
CA LYS A 23 -14.79 -7.87 13.56
C LYS A 23 -13.90 -6.84 12.86
N ASP A 24 -12.58 -7.01 12.94
CA ASP A 24 -11.64 -6.12 12.22
C ASP A 24 -11.79 -6.34 10.71
N ALA A 25 -11.98 -7.58 10.25
CA ALA A 25 -12.21 -7.92 8.84
C ALA A 25 -13.49 -7.26 8.31
N GLU A 26 -14.62 -7.43 9.01
CA GLU A 26 -15.90 -6.82 8.64
C GLU A 26 -15.81 -5.29 8.58
N ALA A 27 -15.12 -4.68 9.57
CA ALA A 27 -14.94 -3.23 9.59
C ALA A 27 -13.99 -2.74 8.49
N ALA A 28 -12.95 -3.52 8.14
CA ALA A 28 -12.03 -3.19 7.07
C ALA A 28 -12.70 -3.28 5.69
N ASP A 29 -13.45 -4.36 5.45
CA ASP A 29 -14.22 -4.59 4.23
C ASP A 29 -15.25 -3.47 4.01
N ALA A 30 -16.02 -3.13 5.04
CA ALA A 30 -17.01 -2.06 4.98
C ALA A 30 -16.43 -0.65 4.72
N LEU A 31 -15.13 -0.45 4.92
CA LEU A 31 -14.46 0.83 4.69
C LEU A 31 -13.94 1.00 3.27
N ALA A 32 -13.70 -0.09 2.52
CA ALA A 32 -13.00 -0.06 1.24
C ALA A 32 -13.63 0.93 0.25
N ASP A 33 -14.96 0.91 0.12
CA ASP A 33 -15.72 1.81 -0.76
C ASP A 33 -15.66 3.30 -0.35
N GLY A 34 -15.28 3.59 0.90
CA GLY A 34 -15.24 4.94 1.47
C GLY A 34 -13.86 5.62 1.43
N LEU A 35 -12.84 4.96 0.86
CA LEU A 35 -11.45 5.42 0.85
C LEU A 35 -11.18 6.47 -0.24
N ASP A 36 -11.95 7.56 -0.24
CA ASP A 36 -11.95 8.63 -1.24
C ASP A 36 -10.85 9.70 -1.08
N SER A 37 -9.90 9.51 -0.16
CA SER A 37 -8.75 10.41 -0.01
C SER A 37 -7.54 9.73 0.61
N TRP A 38 -6.34 10.24 0.32
CA TRP A 38 -5.08 9.73 0.89
C TRP A 38 -5.03 9.76 2.42
N ALA A 39 -5.73 10.70 3.05
CA ALA A 39 -5.81 10.80 4.50
C ALA A 39 -6.68 9.69 5.11
N LYS A 40 -7.84 9.41 4.50
CA LYS A 40 -8.70 8.28 4.91
C LYS A 40 -7.99 6.95 4.69
N LEU A 41 -7.36 6.76 3.53
CA LEU A 41 -6.53 5.59 3.25
C LEU A 41 -5.45 5.43 4.33
N GLY A 42 -4.67 6.48 4.61
CA GLY A 42 -3.64 6.43 5.66
C GLY A 42 -4.17 6.10 7.06
N ALA A 43 -5.38 6.53 7.40
CA ALA A 43 -6.03 6.15 8.64
C ALA A 43 -6.46 4.67 8.65
N ALA A 44 -7.07 4.20 7.55
CA ALA A 44 -7.48 2.81 7.38
C ALA A 44 -6.28 1.85 7.45
N VAL A 45 -5.17 2.16 6.77
CA VAL A 45 -3.93 1.36 6.82
C VAL A 45 -3.41 1.21 8.24
N LYS A 46 -3.45 2.28 9.04
CA LYS A 46 -3.00 2.23 10.44
C LYS A 46 -3.89 1.38 11.33
N GLN A 47 -5.20 1.44 11.07
CA GLN A 47 -6.19 0.79 11.92
C GLN A 47 -6.40 -0.68 11.55
N TYR A 48 -6.37 -0.99 10.26
CA TYR A 48 -6.79 -2.27 9.68
C TYR A 48 -5.80 -2.87 8.69
N GLY A 49 -4.59 -2.31 8.50
CA GLY A 49 -3.61 -2.85 7.56
C GLY A 49 -3.14 -4.28 7.87
N HIS A 50 -3.42 -4.80 9.07
CA HIS A 50 -3.21 -6.21 9.44
C HIS A 50 -4.30 -7.16 8.91
N CYS A 51 -5.37 -6.63 8.33
CA CYS A 51 -6.46 -7.35 7.68
C CYS A 51 -6.40 -7.31 6.15
N ASP A 52 -5.30 -6.80 5.58
CA ASP A 52 -5.15 -6.67 4.14
C ASP A 52 -4.84 -8.02 3.47
N ASP A 53 -5.88 -8.83 3.31
CA ASP A 53 -5.84 -10.14 2.67
C ASP A 53 -7.17 -10.42 1.94
N GLY A 54 -7.16 -11.32 0.95
CA GLY A 54 -8.34 -11.71 0.17
C GLY A 54 -9.13 -10.51 -0.40
N SER A 55 -10.46 -10.53 -0.25
CA SER A 55 -11.35 -9.48 -0.78
C SER A 55 -11.05 -8.09 -0.22
N ILE A 56 -10.55 -7.99 1.01
CA ILE A 56 -10.17 -6.70 1.62
C ILE A 56 -8.97 -6.12 0.88
N ALA A 57 -7.98 -6.96 0.54
CA ALA A 57 -6.82 -6.51 -0.23
C ALA A 57 -7.21 -6.08 -1.65
N GLU A 58 -8.09 -6.82 -2.32
CA GLU A 58 -8.62 -6.44 -3.64
C GLU A 58 -9.39 -5.12 -3.59
N GLY A 59 -10.27 -4.92 -2.60
CA GLY A 59 -10.97 -3.66 -2.38
C GLY A 59 -10.03 -2.48 -2.10
N ASN A 60 -8.95 -2.71 -1.34
CA ASN A 60 -7.91 -1.71 -1.12
C ASN A 60 -7.12 -1.39 -2.40
N SER A 61 -6.86 -2.39 -3.25
CA SER A 61 -6.27 -2.19 -4.58
C SER A 61 -7.14 -1.29 -5.44
N GLU A 62 -8.45 -1.58 -5.52
CA GLU A 62 -9.39 -0.75 -6.26
C GLU A 62 -9.44 0.69 -5.71
N ALA A 63 -9.52 0.86 -4.38
CA ALA A 63 -9.50 2.18 -3.76
C ALA A 63 -8.23 2.99 -4.11
N VAL A 64 -7.06 2.35 -4.09
CA VAL A 64 -5.80 2.98 -4.51
C VAL A 64 -5.85 3.36 -5.99
N ALA A 65 -6.37 2.48 -6.86
CA ALA A 65 -6.51 2.75 -8.28
C ALA A 65 -7.44 3.94 -8.55
N ARG A 66 -8.62 4.00 -7.92
CA ARG A 66 -9.54 5.15 -8.01
C ARG A 66 -8.89 6.45 -7.58
N LEU A 67 -8.14 6.45 -6.47
CA LEU A 67 -7.42 7.65 -6.03
C LEU A 67 -6.35 8.10 -7.03
N LEU A 68 -5.61 7.16 -7.62
CA LEU A 68 -4.61 7.49 -8.64
C LEU A 68 -5.30 8.00 -9.91
N ILE A 69 -6.34 7.34 -10.39
CA ILE A 69 -6.95 7.65 -11.70
C ILE A 69 -7.83 8.90 -11.61
N ASP A 70 -8.72 8.96 -10.63
CA ASP A 70 -9.74 10.00 -10.54
C ASP A 70 -9.22 11.24 -9.80
N GLN A 71 -8.16 11.09 -8.99
CA GLN A 71 -7.59 12.17 -8.19
C GLN A 71 -6.09 12.37 -8.40
N TRP A 72 -5.54 12.02 -9.57
CA TRP A 72 -4.10 12.15 -9.88
C TRP A 72 -3.47 13.49 -9.47
N LYS A 73 -4.20 14.60 -9.64
CA LYS A 73 -3.78 15.96 -9.23
C LYS A 73 -3.42 16.10 -7.74
N THR A 74 -3.87 15.17 -6.89
CA THR A 74 -3.59 15.13 -5.45
C THR A 74 -2.31 14.35 -5.11
N LEU A 75 -1.58 13.81 -6.10
CA LEU A 75 -0.33 13.08 -5.88
C LEU A 75 0.72 13.87 -5.06
N PRO A 76 0.85 15.21 -5.15
CA PRO A 76 1.71 15.97 -4.24
C PRO A 76 1.32 15.86 -2.75
N GLN A 77 0.03 15.69 -2.44
CA GLN A 77 -0.44 15.41 -1.08
C GLN A 77 0.03 14.03 -0.62
N LEU A 78 -0.15 12.99 -1.45
CA LEU A 78 0.36 11.66 -1.14
C LEU A 78 1.88 11.69 -0.93
N SER A 79 2.61 12.35 -1.84
CA SER A 79 4.07 12.58 -1.77
C SER A 79 4.50 13.16 -0.41
N ARG A 80 3.76 14.13 0.14
CA ARG A 80 4.01 14.67 1.50
C ARG A 80 3.73 13.65 2.61
N LEU A 81 2.65 12.89 2.51
CA LEU A 81 2.25 11.90 3.51
C LEU A 81 3.25 10.75 3.58
N VAL A 82 3.60 10.16 2.44
CA VAL A 82 4.50 8.99 2.36
C VAL A 82 5.94 9.29 2.78
N ARG A 83 6.36 10.57 2.75
CA ARG A 83 7.65 10.99 3.33
C ARG A 83 7.71 10.83 4.86
N ARG A 84 6.56 10.89 5.53
CA ARG A 84 6.44 10.75 6.99
C ARG A 84 5.89 9.39 7.40
N ASP A 85 5.30 8.66 6.46
CA ASP A 85 4.61 7.41 6.69
C ASP A 85 5.05 6.36 5.65
N VAL A 86 6.12 5.64 5.98
CA VAL A 86 6.69 4.60 5.11
C VAL A 86 5.73 3.40 4.97
N ALA A 87 4.89 3.15 5.98
CA ALA A 87 3.88 2.09 5.91
C ALA A 87 2.82 2.42 4.86
N LEU A 88 2.31 3.65 4.84
CA LEU A 88 1.40 4.12 3.79
C LEU A 88 2.05 4.05 2.41
N LYS A 89 3.34 4.41 2.29
CA LYS A 89 4.06 4.29 1.02
C LYS A 89 4.06 2.87 0.47
N ARG A 90 4.48 1.92 1.30
CA ARG A 90 4.53 0.50 0.93
C ARG A 90 3.14 -0.04 0.61
N PHE A 91 2.13 0.40 1.36
CA PHE A 91 0.74 0.07 1.13
C PHE A 91 0.31 0.51 -0.27
N VAL A 92 0.40 1.80 -0.60
CA VAL A 92 -0.01 2.28 -1.92
C VAL A 92 0.72 1.55 -3.05
N LEU A 93 2.05 1.38 -2.94
CA LEU A 93 2.82 0.77 -4.02
C LEU A 93 2.56 -0.73 -4.20
N ARG A 94 2.21 -1.47 -3.13
CA ARG A 94 1.90 -2.90 -3.25
C ARG A 94 0.53 -3.16 -3.88
N HIS A 95 -0.39 -2.21 -3.72
CA HIS A 95 -1.77 -2.27 -4.24
C HIS A 95 -1.90 -1.75 -5.69
N ILE A 96 -0.77 -1.43 -6.32
CA ILE A 96 -0.67 -1.31 -7.77
C ILE A 96 -0.14 -2.65 -8.27
N ASP A 97 -1.03 -3.61 -8.41
CA ASP A 97 -0.72 -5.02 -8.69
C ASP A 97 -1.66 -5.60 -9.77
N ALA A 98 -1.49 -6.90 -10.05
CA ALA A 98 -2.19 -7.60 -11.11
C ALA A 98 -3.69 -7.89 -10.82
N THR A 99 -4.20 -7.53 -9.63
CA THR A 99 -5.64 -7.61 -9.32
C THR A 99 -6.43 -6.48 -9.95
N LEU A 100 -5.76 -5.39 -10.36
CA LEU A 100 -6.39 -4.24 -11.01
C LEU A 100 -6.78 -4.54 -12.46
N ASP A 101 -7.80 -3.82 -12.94
CA ASP A 101 -8.16 -3.82 -14.36
C ASP A 101 -6.97 -3.35 -15.21
N THR A 102 -6.77 -4.00 -16.36
CA THR A 102 -5.66 -3.68 -17.27
C THR A 102 -5.73 -2.23 -17.78
N ASP A 103 -6.92 -1.70 -18.06
CA ASP A 103 -7.10 -0.32 -18.50
C ASP A 103 -6.71 0.67 -17.40
N ASP A 104 -6.94 0.31 -16.14
CA ASP A 104 -6.57 1.13 -14.99
C ASP A 104 -5.05 1.15 -14.78
N LEU A 105 -4.38 0.00 -14.91
CA LEU A 105 -2.91 -0.06 -14.91
C LEU A 105 -2.32 0.80 -16.04
N VAL A 106 -2.92 0.77 -17.24
CA VAL A 106 -2.50 1.61 -18.37
C VAL A 106 -2.68 3.10 -18.07
N LYS A 107 -3.81 3.51 -17.46
CA LYS A 107 -4.05 4.91 -17.06
C LYS A 107 -3.06 5.38 -16.00
N ILE A 108 -2.80 4.57 -14.97
CA ILE A 108 -1.85 4.88 -13.90
C ILE A 108 -0.44 5.04 -14.48
N ARG A 109 -0.01 4.08 -15.31
CA ARG A 109 1.30 4.13 -16.00
C ARG A 109 1.45 5.37 -16.86
N THR A 110 0.43 5.69 -17.66
CA THR A 110 0.44 6.86 -18.55
C THR A 110 0.53 8.15 -17.74
N SER A 111 -0.28 8.29 -16.69
CA SER A 111 -0.28 9.47 -15.82
C SER A 111 1.09 9.68 -15.14
N ALA A 112 1.72 8.59 -14.70
CA ALA A 112 3.06 8.63 -14.12
C ALA A 112 4.15 9.09 -15.11
N LEU A 113 4.01 8.77 -16.40
CA LEU A 113 4.94 9.14 -17.46
C LEU A 113 4.72 10.57 -17.96
N THR A 114 3.48 10.96 -18.21
CA THR A 114 3.17 12.19 -18.98
C THR A 114 2.69 13.34 -18.13
N SER A 115 2.22 13.06 -16.91
CA SER A 115 1.44 14.01 -16.11
C SER A 115 1.93 14.08 -14.66
N CYS A 116 3.21 13.81 -14.42
CA CYS A 116 3.77 13.84 -13.07
C CYS A 116 3.75 15.27 -12.48
N PRO A 117 3.05 15.51 -11.35
CA PRO A 117 3.01 16.84 -10.75
C PRO A 117 4.32 17.24 -10.05
N ASP A 118 4.56 18.55 -9.96
CA ASP A 118 5.71 19.10 -9.23
C ASP A 118 5.77 18.61 -7.78
N GLY A 119 6.99 18.30 -7.32
CA GLY A 119 7.22 17.78 -5.97
C GLY A 119 6.77 16.32 -5.75
N ALA A 120 6.42 15.59 -6.81
CA ALA A 120 6.06 14.17 -6.76
C ALA A 120 6.95 13.26 -7.64
N ALA A 121 8.02 13.78 -8.26
CA ALA A 121 8.87 13.03 -9.20
C ALA A 121 9.28 11.62 -8.73
N LEU A 122 9.82 11.50 -7.52
CA LEU A 122 10.20 10.20 -6.96
C LEU A 122 9.01 9.24 -6.86
N LEU A 123 7.86 9.72 -6.39
CA LEU A 123 6.66 8.91 -6.25
C LEU A 123 6.10 8.50 -7.62
N CYS A 124 6.14 9.37 -8.63
CA CYS A 124 5.76 9.02 -10.00
C CYS A 124 6.63 7.88 -10.55
N THR A 125 7.94 7.92 -10.33
CA THR A 125 8.85 6.82 -10.74
C THR A 125 8.47 5.50 -10.07
N GLU A 126 8.12 5.53 -8.79
CA GLU A 126 7.75 4.33 -8.04
C GLU A 126 6.39 3.78 -8.46
N VAL A 127 5.41 4.65 -8.71
CA VAL A 127 4.08 4.30 -9.24
C VAL A 127 4.21 3.72 -10.65
N LEU A 128 5.01 4.34 -11.51
CA LEU A 128 5.32 3.82 -12.85
C LEU A 128 5.92 2.42 -12.77
N ALA A 129 6.91 2.22 -11.91
CA ALA A 129 7.56 0.94 -11.76
C ALA A 129 6.60 -0.14 -11.23
N ALA A 130 5.71 0.21 -10.31
CA ALA A 130 4.68 -0.70 -9.81
C ALA A 130 3.67 -1.08 -10.91
N ALA A 131 3.12 -0.09 -11.62
CA ALA A 131 2.18 -0.34 -12.71
C ALA A 131 2.80 -1.18 -13.84
N THR A 132 4.05 -0.91 -14.23
CA THR A 132 4.76 -1.73 -15.23
C THR A 132 4.99 -3.17 -14.78
N ARG A 133 5.22 -3.41 -13.48
CA ARG A 133 5.33 -4.79 -12.95
C ARG A 133 3.99 -5.50 -12.94
N ALA A 134 2.91 -4.79 -12.62
CA ALA A 134 1.56 -5.33 -12.57
C ALA A 134 1.00 -5.71 -13.95
N SER A 135 1.46 -5.06 -15.03
CA SER A 135 1.01 -5.33 -16.41
C SER A 135 1.76 -6.47 -17.14
N GLN A 136 2.58 -7.25 -16.43
CA GLN A 136 3.37 -8.37 -17.00
C GLN A 136 2.78 -9.70 -16.56
#